data_AF-A0A6P0I0X8-F1
#
_entry.id   AF-A0A6P0I0X8-F1
#
_cell.length_a   1.000
_cell.length_b   1.000
_cell.length_c   1.000
_cell.angle_alpha   90.00
_cell.angle_beta   90.00
_cell.angle_gamma   90.00
#
_symmetry.space_group_name_H-M   'P 1'
#
loop_
_entity.id
_entity.type
_entity.pdbx_description
1 polymer ?
#
loop_
_entity_poly.entity_id
_entity_poly.type
_entity_poly.pdbx_seq_one_letter_code
_entity_poly.pdbx_strand_id
1 'polypeptide(L)'
;MVEYRFIELAKQGNSKSIATLLNGTLHPQGINAKVSAVNGWLHILLESEELPERSYIVDIVRHQLIELAPESIKRVKLLIKRDRDDYATWGQEFDLELNSSSSLIWHNFDDRQQYRFDSKSKINSIKNRSWNHLKMSKITLGIVVVILFMAIVVFISKMSVKRSPQKINSFITYPQLLLEEENLI
;
A
#
# COMPACT_ATOMS: atom_id res chain seq x y z
N MET A 1 6.17 40.26 -10.37
CA MET A 1 4.76 40.03 -10.79
C MET A 1 4.43 38.60 -11.18
N VAL A 2 5.39 37.70 -11.41
CA VAL A 2 5.08 36.31 -11.84
C VAL A 2 4.66 35.40 -10.68
N GLU A 3 5.24 35.59 -9.50
CA GLU A 3 5.01 34.78 -8.31
C GLU A 3 3.59 34.90 -7.75
N TYR A 4 3.04 36.12 -7.71
CA TYR A 4 1.71 36.38 -7.18
C TYR A 4 0.61 35.64 -7.97
N ARG A 5 0.69 35.66 -9.30
CA ARG A 5 -0.22 34.92 -10.19
C ARG A 5 -0.17 33.42 -9.93
N PHE A 6 0.98 32.92 -9.50
CA PHE A 6 1.22 31.51 -9.29
C PHE A 6 0.56 30.99 -8.00
N ILE A 7 0.57 31.81 -6.94
CA ILE A 7 -0.14 31.53 -5.68
C ILE A 7 -1.65 31.56 -5.91
N GLU A 8 -2.18 32.54 -6.64
CA GLU A 8 -3.61 32.62 -6.95
C GLU A 8 -4.12 31.38 -7.71
N LEU A 9 -3.35 30.89 -8.69
CA LEU A 9 -3.68 29.66 -9.40
C LEU A 9 -3.67 28.44 -8.46
N ALA A 10 -2.70 28.38 -7.53
CA ALA A 10 -2.66 27.31 -6.54
C ALA A 10 -3.87 27.35 -5.59
N LYS A 11 -4.32 28.55 -5.17
CA LYS A 11 -5.56 28.74 -4.38
C LYS A 11 -6.81 28.30 -5.12
N GLN A 12 -6.84 28.42 -6.44
CA GLN A 12 -7.94 27.90 -7.26
C GLN A 12 -7.90 26.36 -7.44
N GLY A 13 -6.88 25.69 -6.90
CA GLY A 13 -6.68 24.25 -7.03
C GLY A 13 -5.90 23.83 -8.27
N ASN A 14 -5.19 24.76 -8.93
CA ASN A 14 -4.35 24.40 -10.08
C ASN A 14 -3.22 23.46 -9.63
N SER A 15 -3.27 22.20 -10.07
CA SER A 15 -2.36 21.16 -9.60
C SER A 15 -0.89 21.45 -9.95
N LYS A 16 -0.62 22.08 -11.10
CA LYS A 16 0.73 22.46 -11.50
C LYS A 16 1.28 23.52 -10.55
N SER A 17 0.44 24.49 -10.20
CA SER A 17 0.86 25.53 -9.27
C SER A 17 1.06 25.01 -7.84
N ILE A 18 0.18 24.13 -7.37
CA ILE A 18 0.35 23.44 -6.10
C ILE A 18 1.65 22.61 -6.10
N ALA A 19 1.93 21.86 -7.16
CA ALA A 19 3.16 21.07 -7.27
C ALA A 19 4.42 21.91 -7.12
N THR A 20 4.49 23.07 -7.79
CA THR A 20 5.66 23.95 -7.68
C THR A 20 5.80 24.54 -6.28
N LEU A 21 4.70 24.89 -5.60
CA LEU A 21 4.78 25.38 -4.22
C LEU A 21 5.28 24.30 -3.26
N LEU A 22 4.73 23.07 -3.34
CA LEU A 22 5.21 21.93 -2.55
C LEU A 22 6.70 21.64 -2.83
N ASN A 23 7.08 21.62 -4.10
CA ASN A 23 8.45 21.37 -4.52
C ASN A 23 9.42 22.46 -4.05
N GLY A 24 8.98 23.71 -3.88
CA GLY A 24 9.81 24.76 -3.30
C GLY A 24 10.32 24.43 -1.89
N THR A 25 9.58 23.62 -1.14
CA THR A 25 9.94 23.18 0.22
C THR A 25 10.51 21.77 0.28
N LEU A 26 10.10 20.90 -0.65
CA LEU A 26 10.48 19.49 -0.66
C LEU A 26 11.77 19.21 -1.45
N HIS A 27 12.07 19.98 -2.50
CA HIS A 27 13.31 19.78 -3.30
C HIS A 27 14.59 19.93 -2.48
N PRO A 28 14.74 20.90 -1.55
CA PRO A 28 15.91 20.98 -0.69
C PRO A 28 16.13 19.75 0.20
N GLN A 29 15.08 18.94 0.40
CA GLN A 29 15.11 17.71 1.19
C GLN A 29 15.30 16.45 0.31
N GLY A 30 15.54 16.62 -1.00
CA GLY A 30 15.68 15.50 -1.93
C GLY A 30 14.36 14.78 -2.24
N ILE A 31 13.22 15.47 -2.11
CA ILE A 31 11.88 14.91 -2.34
C ILE A 31 11.22 15.65 -3.50
N ASN A 32 10.76 14.91 -4.51
CA ASN A 32 10.02 15.45 -5.64
C ASN A 32 8.52 15.14 -5.51
N ALA A 33 7.68 16.15 -5.68
CA ALA A 33 6.23 16.06 -5.64
C ALA A 33 5.62 16.17 -7.05
N LYS A 34 4.81 15.17 -7.40
CA LYS A 34 3.92 15.18 -8.56
C LYS A 34 2.48 15.30 -8.08
N VAL A 35 1.72 16.21 -8.67
CA VAL A 35 0.38 16.56 -8.19
C VAL A 35 -0.64 16.52 -9.32
N SER A 36 -1.79 15.91 -9.05
CA SER A 36 -2.99 16.02 -9.89
C SER A 36 -4.21 16.34 -9.05
N ALA A 37 -5.17 17.07 -9.63
CA ALA A 37 -6.41 17.46 -8.97
C ALA A 37 -7.60 16.95 -9.79
N VAL A 38 -8.47 16.14 -9.18
CA VAL A 38 -9.65 15.56 -9.84
C VAL A 38 -10.79 15.47 -8.83
N ASN A 39 -11.97 15.99 -9.18
CA ASN A 39 -13.20 15.87 -8.37
C ASN A 39 -13.03 16.27 -6.89
N GLY A 40 -12.28 17.34 -6.62
CA GLY A 40 -11.99 17.84 -5.28
C GLY A 40 -11.00 17.00 -4.46
N TRP A 41 -10.37 16.01 -5.09
CA TRP A 41 -9.22 15.29 -4.56
C TRP A 41 -7.93 15.85 -5.12
N LEU A 42 -6.95 16.03 -4.24
CA LEU A 42 -5.56 16.29 -4.60
C LEU A 42 -4.77 15.00 -4.42
N HIS A 43 -4.29 14.44 -5.53
CA HIS A 43 -3.42 13.28 -5.54
C HIS A 43 -1.98 13.77 -5.58
N ILE A 44 -1.21 13.39 -4.58
CA ILE A 44 0.20 13.75 -4.45
C ILE A 44 1.01 12.47 -4.44
N LEU A 45 1.95 12.35 -5.37
CA LEU A 45 2.98 11.33 -5.36
C LEU A 45 4.30 12.00 -5.01
N LEU A 46 4.88 11.56 -3.90
CA LEU A 46 6.23 11.93 -3.49
C LEU A 46 7.20 10.84 -3.93
N GLU A 47 8.32 11.27 -4.51
CA GLU A 47 9.41 10.44 -4.98
C GLU A 47 10.69 10.93 -4.28
N SER A 48 11.43 10.02 -3.68
CA SER A 48 12.71 10.32 -3.04
C SER A 48 13.62 9.10 -3.06
N GLU A 49 14.92 9.31 -3.03
CA GLU A 49 15.90 8.23 -2.93
C GLU A 49 15.83 7.55 -1.55
N GLU A 50 15.75 8.36 -0.49
CA GLU A 50 15.57 7.91 0.89
C GLU A 50 14.16 8.20 1.38
N LEU A 51 13.56 7.27 2.14
CA LEU A 51 12.21 7.46 2.63
C LEU A 51 12.22 8.29 3.92
N PRO A 52 11.68 9.52 3.89
CA PRO A 52 11.55 10.34 5.09
C PRO A 52 10.53 9.73 6.08
N GLU A 53 10.59 10.20 7.32
CA GLU A 53 9.66 9.82 8.37
C GLU A 53 8.22 10.22 8.00
N ARG A 54 7.27 9.29 8.19
CA ARG A 54 5.90 9.44 7.67
C ARG A 54 5.20 10.65 8.27
N SER A 55 5.26 10.83 9.59
CA SER A 55 4.51 11.90 10.26
C SER A 55 5.04 13.27 9.84
N TYR A 56 6.35 13.43 9.79
CA TYR A 56 7.03 14.63 9.32
C TYR A 56 6.55 15.11 7.94
N ILE A 57 6.53 14.22 6.94
CA ILE A 57 6.09 14.59 5.59
C ILE A 57 4.60 14.90 5.52
N VAL A 58 3.78 14.12 6.21
CA VAL A 58 2.34 14.35 6.24
C VAL A 58 2.05 15.71 6.85
N ASP A 59 2.77 16.09 7.90
CA ASP A 59 2.58 17.36 8.58
C ASP A 59 3.05 18.54 7.73
N ILE A 60 4.20 18.44 7.04
CA ILE A 60 4.64 19.47 6.08
C ILE A 60 3.61 19.66 4.98
N VAL A 61 3.22 18.59 4.29
CA VAL A 61 2.27 18.68 3.16
C VAL A 61 0.92 19.20 3.63
N ARG A 62 0.43 18.71 4.77
CA ARG A 62 -0.85 19.17 5.34
C ARG A 62 -0.77 20.65 5.70
N HIS A 63 0.29 21.08 6.38
CA HIS A 63 0.45 22.47 6.80
C HIS A 63 0.45 23.41 5.60
N GLN A 64 1.25 23.12 4.57
CA GLN A 64 1.30 23.92 3.35
C GLN A 64 -0.05 24.01 2.64
N LEU A 65 -0.80 22.91 2.58
CA LEU A 65 -2.12 22.90 1.94
C LEU A 65 -3.19 23.63 2.76
N ILE A 66 -3.10 23.59 4.09
CA ILE A 66 -3.98 24.37 4.97
C ILE A 66 -3.70 25.86 4.80
N GLU A 67 -2.43 26.26 4.79
CA GLU A 67 -2.04 27.67 4.59
C GLU A 67 -2.41 28.19 3.21
N LEU A 68 -2.23 27.35 2.18
CA LEU A 68 -2.64 27.68 0.83
C LEU A 68 -4.17 27.82 0.72
N ALA A 69 -4.92 26.99 1.45
CA ALA A 69 -6.39 26.92 1.43
C ALA A 69 -6.99 26.83 0.01
N PRO A 70 -6.66 25.78 -0.77
CA PRO A 70 -7.18 25.61 -2.13
C PRO A 70 -8.69 25.39 -2.13
N GLU A 71 -9.45 26.32 -2.73
CA GLU A 71 -10.91 26.40 -2.65
C GLU A 71 -11.63 25.16 -3.18
N SER A 72 -11.08 24.55 -4.24
CA SER A 72 -11.69 23.42 -4.93
C SER A 72 -11.27 22.06 -4.37
N ILE A 73 -10.33 22.00 -3.41
CA ILE A 73 -9.75 20.76 -2.89
C ILE A 73 -10.23 20.52 -1.46
N LYS A 74 -10.85 19.36 -1.23
CA LYS A 74 -11.39 18.96 0.07
C LYS A 74 -10.58 17.86 0.72
N ARG A 75 -10.02 16.97 -0.10
CA ARG A 75 -9.33 15.76 0.36
C ARG A 75 -8.01 15.59 -0.35
N VAL A 76 -7.05 15.02 0.37
CA VAL A 76 -5.72 14.75 -0.14
C VAL A 76 -5.45 13.27 -0.05
N LYS A 77 -4.93 12.71 -1.13
CA LYS A 77 -4.32 11.39 -1.17
C LYS A 77 -2.82 11.56 -1.38
N LEU A 78 -2.06 11.31 -0.33
CA LEU A 78 -0.61 11.36 -0.34
C LEU A 78 -0.06 9.94 -0.49
N LEU A 79 0.78 9.73 -1.50
CA LEU A 79 1.55 8.51 -1.71
C LEU A 79 3.03 8.87 -1.69
N ILE A 80 3.87 7.99 -1.16
CA ILE A 80 5.32 8.09 -1.32
C ILE A 80 5.88 6.79 -1.88
N LYS A 81 6.89 6.91 -2.73
CA LYS A 81 7.67 5.78 -3.24
C LYS A 81 9.14 6.17 -3.34
N ARG A 82 10.00 5.16 -3.42
CA ARG A 82 11.36 5.43 -3.89
C ARG A 82 11.38 5.61 -5.40
N ASP A 83 12.34 6.38 -5.90
CA ASP A 83 12.43 6.69 -7.33
C ASP A 83 12.42 5.44 -8.22
N ARG A 84 13.10 4.38 -7.76
CA ARG A 84 13.24 3.10 -8.47
C ARG A 84 12.11 2.10 -8.20
N ASP A 85 11.19 2.42 -7.30
CA ASP A 85 10.08 1.53 -6.94
C ASP A 85 8.89 1.80 -7.88
N ASP A 86 8.28 0.73 -8.39
CA ASP A 86 7.07 0.81 -9.24
C ASP A 86 5.81 1.13 -8.43
N TYR A 87 5.84 0.83 -7.13
CA TYR A 87 4.70 0.94 -6.23
C TYR A 87 4.99 1.90 -5.07
N ALA A 88 3.93 2.50 -4.55
CA ALA A 88 4.02 3.31 -3.35
C ALA A 88 4.41 2.46 -2.14
N THR A 89 5.43 2.89 -1.41
CA THR A 89 5.82 2.29 -0.13
C THR A 89 4.73 2.49 0.90
N TRP A 90 4.13 3.70 0.91
CA TRP A 90 2.97 3.96 1.72
C TRP A 90 2.09 5.09 1.18
N GLY A 91 0.87 5.15 1.69
CA GLY A 91 -0.06 6.25 1.45
C GLY A 91 -0.81 6.69 2.70
N GLN A 92 -1.30 7.92 2.68
CA GLN A 92 -2.21 8.47 3.66
C GLN A 92 -3.24 9.38 2.99
N GLU A 93 -4.47 9.31 3.47
CA GLU A 93 -5.54 10.22 3.06
C GLU A 93 -5.91 11.11 4.24
N PHE A 94 -6.23 12.37 3.97
CA PHE A 94 -6.71 13.32 4.98
C PHE A 94 -7.57 14.42 4.35
N ASP A 95 -8.49 14.96 5.15
CA ASP A 95 -9.37 16.05 4.77
C ASP A 95 -8.74 17.40 5.13
N LEU A 96 -8.94 18.41 4.28
CA LEU A 96 -8.51 19.79 4.54
C LEU A 96 -9.57 20.60 5.32
N GLU A 97 -10.85 20.25 5.21
CA GLU A 97 -11.97 20.99 5.83
C GLU A 97 -12.14 20.72 7.34
N LEU A 98 -11.64 19.60 7.87
CA LEU A 98 -11.91 19.17 9.25
C LEU A 98 -10.92 19.71 10.29
N ASN A 99 -9.82 20.35 9.87
CA ASN A 99 -8.74 20.79 10.77
C ASN A 99 -8.43 22.30 10.69
N SER A 100 -9.19 23.07 9.91
CA SER A 100 -8.98 24.53 9.77
C SER A 100 -9.19 25.31 11.07
N SER A 101 -9.83 24.71 12.09
CA SER A 101 -10.10 25.33 13.39
C SER A 101 -9.15 24.90 14.52
N SER A 102 -8.25 23.93 14.30
CA SER A 102 -7.27 23.50 15.33
C SER A 102 -5.84 23.98 15.06
N SER A 103 -5.56 24.66 13.95
CA SER A 103 -4.19 25.05 13.54
C SER A 103 -3.85 26.55 13.68
N LEU A 104 -4.63 27.35 14.42
CA LEU A 104 -4.28 28.76 14.70
C LEU A 104 -3.40 28.96 15.95
N ILE A 105 -2.74 27.93 16.46
CA ILE A 105 -1.67 28.09 17.45
C ILE A 105 -0.36 27.59 16.84
N TRP A 106 0.22 28.39 15.95
CA TRP A 106 1.66 28.36 15.70
C TRP A 106 2.32 29.30 16.71
N HIS A 107 2.91 28.71 17.74
CA HIS A 107 4.00 29.38 18.45
C HIS A 107 5.16 29.49 17.46
N ASN A 108 5.69 30.70 17.31
CA ASN A 108 6.87 31.00 16.50
C ASN A 108 7.97 29.98 16.76
N PHE A 109 8.34 29.23 15.72
CA PHE A 109 9.67 28.61 15.66
C PHE A 109 10.65 29.74 15.38
N ASP A 110 11.09 30.40 16.45
CA ASP A 110 12.37 31.08 16.48
C ASP A 110 13.31 30.29 17.39
N ASP A 111 14.56 30.26 16.97
CA ASP A 111 15.51 29.22 17.24
C ASP A 111 16.03 29.23 18.69
N ARG A 112 16.40 28.04 19.17
CA ARG A 112 17.10 27.74 20.43
C ARG A 112 16.27 27.85 21.72
N GLN A 113 15.80 26.71 22.24
CA GLN A 113 16.25 26.25 23.55
C GLN A 113 15.88 24.79 23.82
N GLN A 114 16.84 24.16 24.49
CA GLN A 114 16.91 22.81 25.02
C GLN A 114 15.96 22.61 26.22
N TYR A 115 15.49 21.37 26.44
CA TYR A 115 14.85 20.84 27.66
C TYR A 115 13.49 21.41 28.12
N ARG A 116 12.48 20.52 28.21
CA ARG A 116 12.04 19.86 29.47
C ARG A 116 10.60 19.35 29.29
N PHE A 117 10.43 18.08 28.96
CA PHE A 117 9.14 17.41 29.06
C PHE A 117 8.86 17.10 30.54
N ASP A 118 8.34 18.08 31.27
CA ASP A 118 7.65 17.80 32.54
C ASP A 118 6.21 17.38 32.23
N SER A 119 6.00 16.06 32.22
CA SER A 119 4.70 15.42 32.08
C SER A 119 3.84 15.68 33.29
N LYS A 120 2.94 16.66 33.20
CA LYS A 120 1.75 16.70 34.07
C LYS A 120 0.60 17.48 33.45
N SER A 121 0.02 16.95 32.37
CA SER A 121 -1.38 17.20 32.06
C SER A 121 -2.12 15.88 31.93
N LYS A 122 -3.23 15.83 32.65
CA LYS A 122 -4.07 14.67 32.94
C LYS A 122 -4.84 14.33 31.68
N ILE A 123 -4.24 13.56 30.78
CA ILE A 123 -4.93 13.05 29.59
C ILE A 123 -5.88 11.95 30.07
N ASN A 124 -7.18 12.27 30.05
CA ASN A 124 -8.23 11.29 30.17
C ASN A 124 -7.93 10.13 29.21
N SER A 125 -7.88 8.92 29.76
CA SER A 125 -7.58 7.68 29.04
C SER A 125 -8.58 7.46 27.90
N ILE A 126 -8.28 7.99 26.71
CA ILE A 126 -8.90 7.53 25.49
C ILE A 126 -8.19 6.23 25.14
N LYS A 127 -8.78 5.14 25.65
CA LYS A 127 -8.55 3.77 25.22
C LYS A 127 -8.56 3.80 23.68
N ASN A 128 -7.37 3.72 23.08
CA ASN A 128 -7.19 3.38 21.69
C ASN A 128 -7.65 1.93 21.54
N ARG A 129 -8.97 1.77 21.46
CA ARG A 129 -9.61 0.54 21.07
C ARG A 129 -8.96 0.15 19.74
N SER A 130 -8.21 -0.94 19.76
CA SER A 130 -7.80 -1.67 18.57
C SER A 130 -9.03 -1.85 17.68
N TRP A 131 -9.01 -1.23 16.50
CA TRP A 131 -9.97 -1.50 15.44
C TRP A 131 -9.23 -2.12 14.25
N ASN A 132 -8.60 -3.27 14.51
CA ASN A 132 -8.48 -4.33 13.49
C ASN A 132 -9.87 -4.90 13.22
N HIS A 133 -10.76 -4.09 12.66
CA HIS A 133 -11.98 -4.59 12.07
C HIS A 133 -11.76 -4.62 10.56
N LEU A 134 -11.31 -5.79 10.09
CA LEU A 134 -11.64 -6.23 8.76
C LEU A 134 -13.15 -6.04 8.60
N LYS A 135 -13.59 -5.02 7.85
CA LYS A 135 -14.90 -5.08 7.19
C LYS A 135 -14.77 -6.07 6.04
N MET A 136 -14.53 -7.34 6.39
CA MET A 136 -14.80 -8.47 5.51
C MET A 136 -16.29 -8.41 5.23
N SER A 137 -16.63 -8.00 4.01
CA SER A 137 -17.92 -8.35 3.44
C SER A 137 -18.10 -9.87 3.55
N LYS A 138 -19.31 -10.36 3.84
CA LYS A 138 -19.62 -11.81 3.84
C LYS A 138 -19.17 -12.49 2.53
N ILE A 139 -18.95 -11.72 1.47
CA ILE A 139 -18.44 -12.14 0.16
C ILE A 139 -16.97 -12.60 0.21
N THR A 140 -16.10 -11.98 1.03
CA THR A 140 -14.66 -12.33 1.07
C THR A 140 -14.40 -13.70 1.71
N LEU A 141 -15.19 -14.07 2.73
CA LEU A 141 -15.07 -15.40 3.37
C LEU A 141 -15.45 -16.52 2.39
N GLY A 142 -16.48 -16.32 1.56
CA GLY A 142 -16.92 -17.31 0.58
C GLY A 142 -15.85 -17.63 -0.48
N ILE A 143 -15.17 -16.61 -1.00
CA ILE A 143 -14.13 -16.78 -2.03
C ILE A 143 -12.95 -17.60 -1.49
N VAL A 144 -12.51 -17.33 -0.26
CA VAL A 144 -11.37 -18.05 0.35
C VAL A 144 -11.70 -19.53 0.57
N VAL A 145 -12.91 -19.86 1.01
CA VAL A 145 -13.35 -21.26 1.21
C VAL A 145 -13.42 -22.04 -0.11
N VAL A 146 -13.91 -21.41 -1.19
CA VAL A 146 -14.00 -22.06 -2.51
C VAL A 146 -12.61 -22.34 -3.09
N ILE A 147 -11.66 -21.40 -2.97
CA ILE A 147 -10.28 -21.60 -3.43
C ILE A 147 -9.61 -22.74 -2.66
N LEU A 148 -9.79 -22.80 -1.34
CA LEU A 148 -9.22 -23.86 -0.50
C LEU A 148 -9.80 -25.24 -0.88
N PHE A 149 -11.12 -25.33 -1.10
CA PHE A 149 -11.76 -26.58 -1.49
C PHE A 149 -11.30 -27.07 -2.86
N MET A 150 -11.20 -26.18 -3.87
CA MET A 150 -10.67 -26.53 -5.19
C MET A 150 -9.22 -27.03 -5.12
N ALA A 151 -8.37 -26.40 -4.29
CA ALA A 151 -7.00 -26.86 -4.10
C ALA A 151 -6.92 -28.27 -3.50
N ILE A 152 -7.78 -28.59 -2.53
CA ILE A 152 -7.86 -29.92 -1.91
C ILE A 152 -8.31 -30.97 -2.93
N VAL A 153 -9.32 -30.69 -3.76
CA VAL A 153 -9.83 -31.63 -4.78
C VAL A 153 -8.74 -31.96 -5.82
N VAL A 154 -8.02 -30.95 -6.30
CA VAL A 154 -6.90 -31.14 -7.24
C VAL A 154 -5.77 -31.96 -6.58
N PHE A 155 -5.48 -31.68 -5.31
CA PHE A 155 -4.45 -32.40 -4.57
C PHE A 155 -4.80 -33.89 -4.37
N ILE A 156 -6.05 -34.22 -4.00
CA ILE A 156 -6.52 -35.62 -3.86
C ILE A 156 -6.50 -36.34 -5.21
N SER A 157 -6.91 -35.67 -6.29
CA SER A 157 -6.89 -36.22 -7.65
C SER A 157 -5.46 -36.53 -8.10
N LYS A 158 -4.50 -35.64 -7.82
CA LYS A 158 -3.07 -35.85 -8.10
C LYS A 158 -2.48 -36.97 -7.24
N MET A 159 -2.92 -37.10 -5.99
CA MET A 159 -2.42 -38.11 -5.05
C MET A 159 -2.95 -39.53 -5.36
N SER A 160 -4.05 -39.66 -6.10
CA SER A 160 -4.65 -40.97 -6.47
C SER A 160 -4.06 -41.58 -7.75
N VAL A 161 -3.31 -40.83 -8.56
CA VAL A 161 -2.73 -41.30 -9.85
C VAL A 161 -1.48 -42.19 -9.67
N LYS A 162 -1.06 -42.47 -8.43
CA LYS A 162 -0.01 -43.47 -8.13
C LYS A 162 -0.53 -44.68 -7.36
N ARG A 163 -1.50 -45.39 -7.95
CA ARG A 163 -1.71 -46.82 -7.70
C ARG A 163 -1.97 -47.50 -9.03
N SER A 164 -0.91 -48.05 -9.63
CA SER A 164 -1.02 -49.00 -10.73
C SER A 164 -1.15 -50.41 -10.13
N PRO A 165 -2.23 -51.16 -10.40
CA PRO A 165 -2.26 -52.59 -10.21
C PRO A 165 -2.09 -53.32 -11.55
N GLN A 166 -1.29 -54.38 -11.47
CA GLN A 166 -1.22 -55.56 -12.34
C GLN A 166 -0.50 -55.47 -13.69
N LYS A 167 0.72 -56.02 -13.61
CA LYS A 167 1.53 -56.69 -14.62
C LYS A 167 0.70 -57.72 -15.41
N ILE A 168 0.41 -57.42 -16.67
CA ILE A 168 0.12 -58.41 -17.71
C ILE A 168 1.09 -58.10 -18.83
N ASN A 169 2.09 -58.97 -19.03
CA ASN A 169 2.78 -59.11 -20.30
C ASN A 169 3.05 -60.60 -20.46
N SER A 170 2.19 -61.23 -21.24
CA SER A 170 2.47 -62.45 -21.97
C SER A 170 3.54 -62.18 -23.04
N PHE A 171 4.15 -63.27 -23.52
CA PHE A 171 5.10 -63.37 -24.64
C PHE A 171 6.59 -63.23 -24.30
N ILE A 172 7.19 -64.37 -23.95
CA ILE A 172 8.47 -64.76 -24.54
C ILE A 172 8.26 -66.14 -25.20
N THR A 173 8.54 -66.14 -26.49
CA THR A 173 8.59 -67.25 -27.45
C THR A 173 9.72 -68.23 -27.09
N TYR A 174 9.44 -69.54 -27.12
CA TYR A 174 10.45 -70.59 -27.30
C TYR A 174 10.09 -71.43 -28.52
N PRO A 175 11.06 -71.81 -29.37
CA PRO A 175 10.81 -72.71 -30.48
C PRO A 175 10.55 -74.13 -29.98
N GLN A 176 9.57 -74.75 -30.63
CA GLN A 176 9.25 -76.16 -30.62
C GLN A 176 10.46 -76.97 -31.12
N LEU A 177 10.81 -78.07 -30.42
CA LEU A 177 11.50 -79.30 -30.86
C LEU A 177 12.41 -79.84 -29.74
N LEU A 178 11.91 -80.76 -28.92
CA LEU A 178 12.48 -82.12 -28.82
C LEU A 178 11.54 -83.00 -28.00
N LEU A 179 11.17 -84.09 -28.66
CA LEU A 179 10.37 -85.19 -28.18
C LEU A 179 11.37 -86.15 -27.55
N GLU A 180 11.34 -86.31 -26.23
CA GLU A 180 11.96 -87.46 -25.58
C GLU A 180 11.00 -87.91 -24.48
N GLU A 181 10.31 -89.00 -24.80
CA GLU A 181 9.83 -89.98 -23.84
C GLU A 181 10.98 -90.25 -22.84
N GLU A 182 10.79 -90.48 -21.56
CA GLU A 182 9.99 -91.57 -21.00
C GLU A 182 10.01 -91.43 -19.47
N ASN A 183 9.07 -92.10 -18.84
CA ASN A 183 8.79 -92.10 -17.41
C ASN A 183 9.94 -92.57 -16.51
N LEU A 184 9.85 -92.12 -15.26
CA LEU A 184 10.37 -92.80 -14.07
C LEU A 184 10.08 -94.31 -14.09
N ILE A 185 11.13 -95.12 -13.87
CA ILE A 185 11.32 -96.21 -12.88
C ILE A 185 12.46 -97.12 -13.34
#